data_AF-A0A842RR22-F1
#
_entry.id   AF-A0A842RR22-F1
#
_cell.length_a   1.000
_cell.length_b   1.000
_cell.length_c   1.000
_cell.angle_alpha   90.00
_cell.angle_beta   90.00
_cell.angle_gamma   90.00
#
_symmetry.space_group_name_H-M   'P 1'
#
loop_
_entity.id
_entity.type
_entity.pdbx_description
1 polymer ?
#
loop_
_entity_poly.entity_id
_entity_poly.type
_entity_poly.pdbx_seq_one_letter_code
_entity_poly.pdbx_strand_id
1 'polypeptide(L)'
;MTDFRFITQSIGNWTTIIIAPIMTAIVAIRLWNEYKSTNQLNYVRLIIFFIFLAFSWAIIPTNIIEVTVLSEIIPEEAIGNTLDTITPYSVAIGLMVTFALTMIAYANQWKYLYLTPLFVYFCIVFSYIATSFHPLYHSFNQFYILIMAVFGLLFFYITGFRLKDNGSLGLGIFFTIAFASVIAGENVVGDILTFLIAIMGMIIALGYFQPYKQEVEE
;
A
#
# COMPACT_ATOMS: atom_id res chain seq x y z
N MET A 1 3.81 32.21 -2.53
CA MET A 1 3.43 30.84 -2.95
C MET A 1 4.28 29.78 -2.28
N THR A 2 5.56 30.04 -2.00
CA THR A 2 6.49 29.16 -1.28
C THR A 2 6.02 28.80 0.13
N ASP A 3 5.44 29.75 0.87
CA ASP A 3 5.03 29.51 2.26
C ASP A 3 3.83 28.56 2.40
N PHE A 4 2.87 28.63 1.47
CA PHE A 4 1.67 27.79 1.53
C PHE A 4 1.99 26.32 1.25
N ARG A 5 2.83 26.03 0.24
CA ARG A 5 3.28 24.66 -0.07
C ARG A 5 4.10 24.07 1.08
N PHE A 6 4.99 24.86 1.68
CA PHE A 6 5.77 24.39 2.82
C PHE A 6 4.88 23.98 4.01
N ILE A 7 3.82 24.75 4.29
CA ILE A 7 2.85 24.42 5.33
C ILE A 7 2.06 23.15 4.98
N THR A 8 1.54 23.02 3.75
CA THR A 8 0.76 21.84 3.33
C THR A 8 1.59 20.57 3.35
N GLN A 9 2.82 20.63 2.83
CA GLN A 9 3.76 19.51 2.83
C GLN A 9 4.13 19.10 4.26
N SER A 10 4.48 20.06 5.12
CA SER A 10 4.84 19.77 6.52
C SER A 10 3.69 19.10 7.27
N ILE A 11 2.46 19.64 7.13
CA ILE A 11 1.27 19.05 7.78
C ILE A 11 0.99 17.66 7.22
N GLY A 12 1.03 17.48 5.89
CA GLY A 12 0.78 16.19 5.24
C GLY A 12 1.78 15.12 5.68
N ASN A 13 3.06 15.45 5.70
CA ASN A 13 4.14 14.54 6.07
C ASN A 13 4.08 14.15 7.56
N TRP A 14 3.94 15.11 8.49
CA TRP A 14 3.78 14.79 9.92
C TRP A 14 2.51 13.99 10.20
N THR A 15 1.40 14.35 9.53
CA THR A 15 0.14 13.64 9.68
C THR A 15 0.30 12.18 9.27
N THR A 16 0.92 11.91 8.13
CA THR A 16 1.09 10.54 7.63
C THR A 16 2.11 9.73 8.43
N ILE A 17 3.20 10.34 8.91
CA ILE A 17 4.17 9.72 9.83
C ILE A 17 3.48 9.20 11.10
N ILE A 18 2.52 9.95 11.64
CA ILE A 18 1.80 9.58 12.86
C ILE A 18 0.63 8.63 12.55
N ILE A 19 -0.14 8.90 11.50
CA ILE A 19 -1.36 8.13 11.21
C ILE A 19 -1.03 6.75 10.64
N ALA A 20 0.00 6.58 9.80
CA ALA A 20 0.38 5.27 9.25
C ALA A 20 0.61 4.18 10.32
N PRO A 21 1.42 4.40 11.37
CA PRO A 21 1.59 3.40 12.42
C PRO A 21 0.32 3.20 13.25
N ILE A 22 -0.49 4.23 13.48
CA ILE A 22 -1.79 4.11 14.17
C ILE A 22 -2.73 3.21 13.38
N MET A 23 -2.87 3.43 12.07
CA MET A 23 -3.69 2.60 11.18
C MET A 23 -3.24 1.13 11.23
N THR A 24 -1.94 0.89 11.10
CA THR A 24 -1.36 -0.46 11.16
C THR A 24 -1.62 -1.13 12.50
N ALA A 25 -1.46 -0.40 13.61
CA ALA A 25 -1.75 -0.90 14.95
C ALA A 25 -3.24 -1.25 15.13
N ILE A 26 -4.16 -0.40 14.65
CA ILE A 26 -5.61 -0.67 14.71
C ILE A 26 -5.94 -1.96 13.96
N VAL A 27 -5.42 -2.13 12.73
CA VAL A 27 -5.66 -3.33 11.92
C VAL A 27 -5.08 -4.57 12.61
N ALA A 28 -3.87 -4.48 13.18
CA ALA A 28 -3.23 -5.56 13.91
C ALA A 28 -4.03 -5.99 15.15
N ILE A 29 -4.50 -5.02 15.95
CA ILE A 29 -5.33 -5.28 17.14
C ILE A 29 -6.63 -5.99 16.73
N ARG A 30 -7.28 -5.54 15.64
CA ARG A 30 -8.52 -6.15 15.16
C ARG A 30 -8.30 -7.58 14.66
N LEU A 31 -7.24 -7.82 13.91
CA LEU A 31 -6.83 -9.16 13.47
C LEU A 31 -6.59 -10.08 14.69
N TRP A 32 -5.88 -9.59 15.69
CA TRP A 32 -5.60 -10.34 16.93
C TRP A 32 -6.87 -10.66 17.72
N ASN A 33 -7.76 -9.68 17.88
CA ASN A 33 -9.03 -9.88 18.60
C ASN A 33 -9.95 -10.89 17.91
N GLU A 34 -9.96 -10.92 16.57
CA GLU A 34 -10.70 -11.92 15.80
C GLU A 34 -10.08 -13.31 15.92
N TYR A 35 -8.75 -13.41 15.82
CA TYR A 35 -8.05 -14.68 16.07
C TYR A 35 -8.35 -15.21 17.46
N LYS A 36 -8.33 -14.35 18.50
CA LYS A 36 -8.63 -14.74 19.88
C LYS A 36 -10.08 -15.23 20.06
N SER A 37 -11.03 -14.69 19.29
CA SER A 37 -12.46 -15.06 19.41
C SER A 37 -12.86 -16.26 18.57
N THR A 38 -12.25 -16.44 17.40
CA THR A 38 -12.61 -17.52 16.45
C THR A 38 -11.62 -18.70 16.48
N ASN A 39 -10.43 -18.50 17.06
CA ASN A 39 -9.29 -19.40 16.99
C ASN A 39 -8.86 -19.75 15.54
N GLN A 40 -9.26 -18.92 14.58
CA GLN A 40 -8.97 -19.06 13.15
C GLN A 40 -8.38 -17.77 12.61
N LEU A 41 -7.46 -17.89 11.66
CA LEU A 41 -6.79 -16.73 11.08
C LEU A 41 -7.53 -16.29 9.82
N ASN A 42 -8.10 -15.08 9.85
CA ASN A 42 -8.75 -14.49 8.69
C ASN A 42 -7.70 -13.96 7.69
N TYR A 43 -7.48 -14.72 6.60
CA TYR A 43 -6.48 -14.39 5.58
C TYR A 43 -6.70 -13.04 4.91
N VAL A 44 -7.95 -12.61 4.71
CA VAL A 44 -8.24 -11.27 4.15
C VAL A 44 -7.68 -10.19 5.07
N ARG A 45 -7.97 -10.28 6.36
CA ARG A 45 -7.52 -9.28 7.34
C ARG A 45 -6.02 -9.32 7.56
N LEU A 46 -5.41 -10.50 7.43
CA LEU A 46 -3.96 -10.64 7.40
C LEU A 46 -3.34 -9.92 6.19
N ILE A 47 -3.92 -10.10 4.99
CA ILE A 47 -3.44 -9.40 3.80
C ILE A 47 -3.62 -7.88 3.94
N ILE A 48 -4.74 -7.41 4.49
CA ILE A 48 -4.96 -5.99 4.78
C ILE A 48 -3.89 -5.48 5.76
N PHE A 49 -3.61 -6.21 6.84
CA PHE A 49 -2.52 -5.86 7.76
C PHE A 49 -1.19 -5.68 7.03
N PHE A 50 -0.81 -6.61 6.14
CA PHE A 50 0.41 -6.49 5.36
C PHE A 50 0.41 -5.32 4.38
N ILE A 51 -0.73 -4.95 3.80
CA ILE A 51 -0.85 -3.72 2.99
C ILE A 51 -0.58 -2.48 3.84
N PHE A 52 -1.17 -2.38 5.02
CA PHE A 52 -0.95 -1.23 5.91
C PHE A 52 0.48 -1.19 6.47
N LEU A 53 1.08 -2.35 6.73
CA LEU A 53 2.46 -2.47 7.14
C LEU A 53 3.41 -2.01 6.02
N ALA A 54 3.19 -2.48 4.79
CA ALA A 54 3.96 -2.06 3.62
C ALA A 54 3.77 -0.55 3.33
N PHE A 55 2.55 -0.03 3.46
CA PHE A 55 2.27 1.40 3.37
C PHE A 55 3.04 2.21 4.41
N SER A 56 3.03 1.77 5.67
CA SER A 56 3.79 2.42 6.74
C SER A 56 5.30 2.38 6.48
N TRP A 57 5.79 1.26 5.94
CA TRP A 57 7.20 1.11 5.58
C TRP A 57 7.60 2.01 4.40
N ALA A 58 6.71 2.23 3.43
CA ALA A 58 6.96 3.18 2.34
C ALA A 58 6.97 4.62 2.85
N ILE A 59 5.98 5.01 3.65
CA ILE A 59 5.69 6.41 3.97
C ILE A 59 6.55 6.97 5.11
N ILE A 60 6.71 6.22 6.20
CA ILE A 60 7.40 6.73 7.39
C ILE A 60 8.85 7.14 7.07
N PRO A 61 9.68 6.28 6.47
CA PRO A 61 11.08 6.62 6.25
C PRO A 61 11.25 7.74 5.22
N THR A 62 10.48 7.73 4.13
CA THR A 62 10.51 8.78 3.09
C THR A 62 10.11 10.13 3.67
N ASN A 63 8.99 10.21 4.39
CA ASN A 63 8.51 11.48 4.94
C ASN A 63 9.40 11.99 6.08
N ILE A 64 10.00 11.10 6.89
CA ILE A 64 10.95 11.48 7.94
C ILE A 64 12.19 12.14 7.34
N ILE A 65 12.75 11.59 6.24
CA ILE A 65 13.89 12.20 5.55
C ILE A 65 13.54 13.59 5.01
N GLU A 66 12.33 13.76 4.47
CA GLU A 66 11.90 15.04 3.90
C GLU A 66 11.67 16.15 4.93
N VAL A 67 11.16 15.83 6.12
CA VAL A 67 10.75 16.85 7.13
C VAL A 67 11.74 17.06 8.26
N THR A 68 12.82 16.28 8.34
CA THR A 68 13.81 16.39 9.41
C THR A 68 15.22 16.54 8.86
N VAL A 69 16.15 16.90 9.74
CA VAL A 69 17.60 16.98 9.43
C VAL A 69 18.21 15.57 9.20
N LEU A 70 17.41 14.50 9.25
CA LEU A 70 17.90 13.14 9.01
C LEU A 70 18.41 12.95 7.58
N SER A 71 18.00 13.77 6.61
CA SER A 71 18.58 13.82 5.27
C SER A 71 20.09 14.10 5.26
N GLU A 72 20.62 14.75 6.30
CA GLU A 72 22.06 14.99 6.45
C GLU A 72 22.82 13.76 6.99
N ILE A 73 22.11 12.79 7.59
CA ILE A 73 22.68 11.62 8.28
C ILE A 73 22.46 10.33 7.48
N ILE A 74 21.28 10.19 6.87
CA ILE A 74 20.89 9.04 6.05
C ILE A 74 20.77 9.53 4.62
N PRO A 75 21.62 9.04 3.69
CA PRO A 75 21.52 9.44 2.30
C PRO A 75 20.19 8.96 1.71
N GLU A 76 19.57 9.82 0.92
CA GLU A 76 18.29 9.56 0.25
C GLU A 76 18.31 8.26 -0.57
N GLU A 77 19.46 7.94 -1.16
CA GLU A 77 19.74 6.71 -1.90
C GLU A 77 19.53 5.41 -1.08
N ALA A 78 19.69 5.47 0.25
CA ALA A 78 19.54 4.31 1.11
C ALA A 78 18.07 3.91 1.33
N ILE A 79 17.15 4.87 1.28
CA ILE A 79 15.71 4.64 1.46
C ILE A 79 14.99 4.62 0.11
N GLY A 80 15.39 5.51 -0.78
CA GLY A 80 14.73 5.84 -2.03
C GLY A 80 13.42 6.61 -1.82
N ASN A 81 13.07 7.40 -2.82
CA ASN A 81 11.79 8.08 -2.95
C ASN A 81 11.20 7.96 -4.37
N THR A 82 11.93 7.32 -5.28
CA THR A 82 11.50 7.10 -6.67
C THR A 82 11.31 5.61 -6.95
N LEU A 83 10.66 5.33 -8.08
CA LEU A 83 10.54 3.99 -8.65
C LEU A 83 11.68 3.66 -9.62
N ASP A 84 12.67 4.55 -9.77
CA ASP A 84 13.73 4.46 -10.79
C ASP A 84 14.92 3.56 -10.40
N THR A 85 14.87 3.01 -9.19
CA THR A 85 15.79 1.97 -8.69
C THR A 85 15.04 1.07 -7.71
N ILE A 86 15.52 -0.16 -7.49
CA ILE A 86 14.95 -1.02 -6.45
C ILE A 86 15.53 -0.61 -5.08
N THR A 87 14.76 0.22 -4.39
CA THR A 87 15.00 0.76 -3.04
C THR A 87 13.97 0.22 -2.05
N PRO A 88 14.19 0.33 -0.72
CA PRO A 88 13.19 0.00 0.29
C PRO A 88 11.80 0.61 0.01
N TYR A 89 11.75 1.87 -0.45
CA TYR A 89 10.50 2.53 -0.87
C TYR A 89 9.80 1.78 -2.02
N SER A 90 10.50 1.52 -3.12
CA SER A 90 9.93 0.78 -4.26
C SER A 90 9.52 -0.64 -3.86
N VAL A 91 10.27 -1.27 -2.94
CA VAL A 91 9.99 -2.61 -2.43
C VAL A 91 8.67 -2.62 -1.66
N ALA A 92 8.47 -1.64 -0.79
CA ALA A 92 7.25 -1.46 -0.02
C ALA A 92 6.03 -1.22 -0.92
N ILE A 93 6.15 -0.36 -1.95
CA ILE A 93 5.08 -0.15 -2.93
C ILE A 93 4.76 -1.44 -3.69
N GLY A 94 5.76 -2.15 -4.19
CA GLY A 94 5.52 -3.40 -4.91
C GLY A 94 4.90 -4.48 -4.03
N LEU A 95 5.22 -4.53 -2.73
CA LEU A 95 4.52 -5.38 -1.76
C LEU A 95 3.04 -4.97 -1.62
N MET A 96 2.74 -3.67 -1.48
CA MET A 96 1.34 -3.19 -1.41
C MET A 96 0.53 -3.64 -2.63
N VAL A 97 1.05 -3.43 -3.84
CA VAL A 97 0.40 -3.83 -5.10
C VAL A 97 0.21 -5.34 -5.17
N THR A 98 1.23 -6.08 -4.74
CA THR A 98 1.22 -7.54 -4.76
C THR A 98 0.20 -8.14 -3.78
N PHE A 99 0.12 -7.59 -2.56
CA PHE A 99 -0.90 -7.98 -1.59
C PHE A 99 -2.31 -7.59 -2.03
N ALA A 100 -2.48 -6.44 -2.67
CA ALA A 100 -3.74 -6.06 -3.29
C ALA A 100 -4.21 -7.07 -4.34
N LEU A 101 -3.33 -7.46 -5.27
CA LEU A 101 -3.64 -8.48 -6.26
C LEU A 101 -3.94 -9.85 -5.63
N THR A 102 -3.20 -10.23 -4.60
CA THR A 102 -3.43 -11.47 -3.84
C THR A 102 -4.82 -11.48 -3.22
N MET A 103 -5.23 -10.34 -2.64
CA MET A 103 -6.56 -10.17 -2.07
C MET A 103 -7.66 -10.29 -3.15
N ILE A 104 -7.47 -9.68 -4.31
CA ILE A 104 -8.39 -9.77 -5.44
C ILE A 104 -8.52 -11.21 -5.94
N ALA A 105 -7.39 -11.91 -6.11
CA ALA A 105 -7.38 -13.30 -6.53
C ALA A 105 -8.13 -14.17 -5.51
N TYR A 106 -7.87 -13.96 -4.22
CA TYR A 106 -8.58 -14.64 -3.13
C TYR A 106 -10.08 -14.38 -3.16
N ALA A 107 -10.48 -13.11 -3.27
CA ALA A 107 -11.87 -12.68 -3.32
C ALA A 107 -12.67 -13.30 -4.49
N ASN A 108 -12.05 -13.36 -5.65
CA ASN A 108 -12.65 -13.94 -6.85
C ASN A 108 -12.50 -15.47 -6.93
N GLN A 109 -11.99 -16.10 -5.88
CA GLN A 109 -11.77 -17.55 -5.78
C GLN A 109 -10.87 -18.12 -6.89
N TRP A 110 -9.92 -17.31 -7.38
CA TRP A 110 -8.93 -17.74 -8.37
C TRP A 110 -7.79 -18.53 -7.72
N LYS A 111 -8.10 -19.76 -7.28
CA LYS A 111 -7.21 -20.61 -6.46
C LYS A 111 -5.78 -20.73 -6.99
N TYR A 112 -5.61 -20.83 -8.32
CA TYR A 112 -4.29 -20.93 -8.95
C TYR A 112 -3.46 -19.64 -8.88
N LEU A 113 -4.10 -18.49 -8.63
CA LEU A 113 -3.50 -17.16 -8.65
C LEU A 113 -3.30 -16.55 -7.26
N TYR A 114 -3.67 -17.24 -6.17
CA TYR A 114 -3.60 -16.68 -4.82
C TYR A 114 -2.20 -16.19 -4.44
N LEU A 115 -1.16 -16.98 -4.73
CA LEU A 115 0.23 -16.62 -4.38
C LEU A 115 1.06 -16.21 -5.59
N THR A 116 0.50 -16.24 -6.80
CA THR A 116 1.23 -15.91 -8.03
C THR A 116 1.78 -14.49 -8.02
N PRO A 117 1.02 -13.44 -7.60
CA PRO A 117 1.58 -12.09 -7.49
C PRO A 117 2.80 -12.06 -6.57
N LEU A 118 2.71 -12.68 -5.39
CA LEU A 118 3.82 -12.76 -4.42
C LEU A 118 5.03 -13.44 -5.03
N PHE A 119 4.84 -14.61 -5.64
CA PHE A 119 5.91 -15.35 -6.28
C PHE A 119 6.62 -14.54 -7.38
N VAL A 120 5.85 -13.94 -8.29
CA VAL A 120 6.40 -13.12 -9.39
C VAL A 120 7.21 -11.95 -8.84
N TYR A 121 6.66 -11.24 -7.85
CA TYR A 121 7.34 -10.09 -7.27
C TYR A 121 8.64 -10.47 -6.55
N PHE A 122 8.62 -11.53 -5.74
CA PHE A 122 9.84 -12.01 -5.09
C PHE A 122 10.88 -12.51 -6.09
N CYS A 123 10.47 -13.12 -7.22
CA CYS A 123 11.40 -13.46 -8.29
C CYS A 123 12.10 -12.23 -8.88
N ILE A 124 11.37 -11.12 -9.11
CA ILE A 124 11.96 -9.88 -9.63
C ILE A 124 13.02 -9.35 -8.65
N VAL A 125 12.66 -9.22 -7.35
CA VAL A 125 13.57 -8.71 -6.32
C VAL A 125 14.78 -9.63 -6.12
N PHE A 126 14.55 -10.95 -6.06
CA PHE A 126 15.63 -11.92 -5.92
C PHE A 126 16.57 -11.90 -7.12
N SER A 127 16.03 -11.86 -8.35
CA SER A 127 16.86 -11.79 -9.55
C SER A 127 17.67 -10.50 -9.64
N TYR A 128 17.14 -9.36 -9.18
CA TYR A 128 17.91 -8.12 -9.07
C TYR A 128 19.14 -8.29 -8.16
N ILE A 129 18.98 -8.90 -6.99
CA ILE A 129 20.08 -9.16 -6.06
C ILE A 129 21.07 -10.20 -6.63
N ALA A 130 20.55 -11.30 -7.18
CA ALA A 130 21.36 -12.41 -7.69
C ALA A 130 22.21 -12.05 -8.91
N THR A 131 21.81 -11.01 -9.66
CA THR A 131 22.54 -10.52 -10.85
C THR A 131 23.37 -9.27 -10.57
N SER A 132 23.72 -9.03 -9.30
CA SER A 132 24.54 -7.89 -8.87
C SER A 132 23.93 -6.54 -9.28
N PHE A 133 22.63 -6.36 -9.00
CA PHE A 133 21.90 -5.10 -9.20
C PHE A 133 21.74 -4.72 -10.68
N HIS A 134 21.52 -5.71 -11.54
CA HIS A 134 21.42 -5.47 -12.99
C HIS A 134 20.22 -4.56 -13.34
N PRO A 135 20.41 -3.46 -14.12
CA PRO A 135 19.38 -2.44 -14.37
C PRO A 135 18.08 -2.97 -15.01
N LEU A 136 18.16 -4.06 -15.77
CA LEU A 136 16.99 -4.72 -16.38
C LEU A 136 15.91 -5.11 -15.34
N TYR A 137 16.30 -5.60 -14.17
CA TYR A 137 15.33 -5.99 -13.14
C TYR A 137 14.71 -4.79 -12.44
N HIS A 138 15.41 -3.66 -12.40
CA HIS A 138 14.81 -2.39 -12.00
C HIS A 138 13.65 -2.03 -12.95
N SER A 139 13.86 -2.08 -14.27
CA SER A 139 12.80 -1.78 -15.25
C SER A 139 11.62 -2.74 -15.14
N PHE A 140 11.88 -4.02 -14.89
CA PHE A 140 10.80 -4.99 -14.62
C PHE A 140 10.05 -4.70 -13.32
N ASN A 141 10.72 -4.27 -12.27
CA ASN A 141 10.08 -3.88 -11.01
C ASN A 141 9.14 -2.69 -11.21
N GLN A 142 9.63 -1.62 -11.85
CA GLN A 142 8.83 -0.43 -12.15
C GLN A 142 7.63 -0.77 -13.04
N PHE A 143 7.84 -1.56 -14.10
CA PHE A 143 6.77 -2.02 -14.99
C PHE A 143 5.73 -2.87 -14.25
N TYR A 144 6.19 -3.80 -13.42
CA TYR A 144 5.31 -4.61 -12.57
C TYR A 144 4.46 -3.73 -11.67
N ILE A 145 5.07 -2.81 -10.90
CA ILE A 145 4.35 -1.92 -9.97
C ILE A 145 3.26 -1.13 -10.71
N LEU A 146 3.61 -0.46 -11.81
CA LEU A 146 2.67 0.44 -12.51
C LEU A 146 1.51 -0.32 -13.15
N ILE A 147 1.79 -1.41 -13.88
CA ILE A 147 0.75 -2.16 -14.58
C ILE A 147 -0.12 -2.95 -13.61
N MET A 148 0.50 -3.60 -12.62
CA MET A 148 -0.24 -4.37 -11.63
C MET A 148 -1.06 -3.47 -10.70
N ALA A 149 -0.63 -2.23 -10.44
CA ALA A 149 -1.44 -1.25 -9.73
C ALA A 149 -2.71 -0.91 -10.53
N VAL A 150 -2.60 -0.64 -11.83
CA VAL A 150 -3.77 -0.37 -12.70
C VAL A 150 -4.70 -1.58 -12.76
N PHE A 151 -4.17 -2.79 -12.95
CA PHE A 151 -4.98 -4.01 -12.90
C PHE A 151 -5.66 -4.19 -11.55
N GLY A 152 -4.93 -4.02 -10.45
CA GLY A 152 -5.47 -4.12 -9.10
C GLY A 152 -6.63 -3.14 -8.87
N LEU A 153 -6.47 -1.89 -9.27
CA LEU A 153 -7.51 -0.86 -9.19
C LEU A 153 -8.78 -1.27 -9.93
N LEU A 154 -8.65 -1.64 -11.20
CA LEU A 154 -9.79 -2.07 -12.02
C LEU A 154 -10.52 -3.26 -11.38
N PHE A 155 -9.76 -4.25 -10.90
CA PHE A 155 -10.35 -5.42 -10.30
C PHE A 155 -10.95 -5.17 -8.92
N PHE A 156 -10.45 -4.23 -8.12
CA PHE A 156 -11.13 -3.85 -6.87
C PHE A 156 -12.52 -3.25 -7.15
N TYR A 157 -12.65 -2.37 -8.15
CA TYR A 157 -13.95 -1.83 -8.53
C TYR A 157 -14.86 -2.92 -9.11
N ILE A 158 -14.36 -3.73 -10.05
CA ILE A 158 -15.14 -4.85 -10.61
C ILE A 158 -15.62 -5.80 -9.52
N THR A 159 -14.72 -6.18 -8.60
CA THR A 159 -15.04 -7.08 -7.48
C THR A 159 -16.05 -6.45 -6.54
N GLY A 160 -15.87 -5.16 -6.20
CA GLY A 160 -16.79 -4.40 -5.37
C GLY A 160 -18.21 -4.33 -5.95
N PHE A 161 -18.34 -4.06 -7.26
CA PHE A 161 -19.64 -4.05 -7.93
C PHE A 161 -20.24 -5.46 -8.06
N ARG A 162 -19.43 -6.45 -8.47
CA ARG A 162 -19.89 -7.83 -8.70
C ARG A 162 -20.34 -8.53 -7.42
N LEU A 163 -19.56 -8.40 -6.35
CA LEU A 163 -19.82 -9.04 -5.06
C LEU A 163 -20.64 -8.15 -4.12
N LYS A 164 -21.01 -6.93 -4.55
CA LYS A 164 -21.66 -5.91 -3.71
C LYS A 164 -20.89 -5.68 -2.39
N ASP A 165 -19.57 -5.79 -2.45
CA ASP A 165 -18.70 -5.70 -1.29
C ASP A 165 -18.19 -4.27 -1.09
N ASN A 166 -18.69 -3.63 -0.04
CA ASN A 166 -18.26 -2.28 0.33
C ASN A 166 -16.78 -2.21 0.66
N GLY A 167 -16.15 -3.29 1.17
CA GLY A 167 -14.74 -3.23 1.51
C GLY A 167 -13.80 -3.25 0.32
N SER A 168 -14.12 -4.04 -0.72
CA SER A 168 -13.43 -3.97 -2.01
C SER A 168 -13.53 -2.57 -2.64
N LEU A 169 -14.70 -1.93 -2.57
CA LEU A 169 -14.86 -0.55 -3.04
C LEU A 169 -14.03 0.45 -2.22
N GLY A 170 -14.04 0.31 -0.89
CA GLY A 170 -13.23 1.15 0.00
C GLY A 170 -11.73 1.05 -0.30
N LEU A 171 -11.23 -0.17 -0.48
CA LEU A 171 -9.83 -0.41 -0.88
C LEU A 171 -9.55 0.15 -2.29
N GLY A 172 -10.47 -0.01 -3.25
CA GLY A 172 -10.35 0.58 -4.57
C GLY A 172 -10.21 2.11 -4.52
N ILE A 173 -11.02 2.80 -3.70
CA ILE A 173 -10.91 4.25 -3.49
C ILE A 173 -9.57 4.60 -2.84
N PHE A 174 -9.17 3.89 -1.79
CA PHE A 174 -7.89 4.12 -1.12
C PHE A 174 -6.70 3.99 -2.09
N PHE A 175 -6.63 2.90 -2.85
CA PHE A 175 -5.57 2.70 -3.83
C PHE A 175 -5.64 3.71 -4.97
N THR A 176 -6.83 4.19 -5.36
CA THR A 176 -6.97 5.22 -6.40
C THR A 176 -6.36 6.54 -5.95
N ILE A 177 -6.64 6.95 -4.71
CA ILE A 177 -6.07 8.17 -4.13
C ILE A 177 -4.55 8.00 -3.99
N ALA A 178 -4.08 6.84 -3.54
CA ALA A 178 -2.65 6.55 -3.43
C ALA A 178 -1.94 6.60 -4.78
N PHE A 179 -2.50 5.97 -5.81
CA PHE A 179 -1.94 5.97 -7.16
C PHE A 179 -1.97 7.38 -7.78
N ALA A 180 -3.05 8.13 -7.57
CA ALA A 180 -3.16 9.51 -8.01
C ALA A 180 -2.13 10.42 -7.33
N SER A 181 -1.84 10.20 -6.03
CA SER A 181 -0.79 10.94 -5.31
C SER A 181 0.58 10.73 -5.95
N VAL A 182 0.92 9.47 -6.25
CA VAL A 182 2.19 9.12 -6.94
C VAL A 182 2.29 9.80 -8.31
N ILE A 183 1.20 9.84 -9.09
CA ILE A 183 1.19 10.52 -10.40
C ILE A 183 1.28 12.04 -10.27
N ALA A 184 0.60 12.63 -9.28
CA ALA A 184 0.58 14.07 -9.06
C ALA A 184 1.97 14.61 -8.68
N GLY A 185 2.79 13.80 -7.99
CA GLY A 185 4.13 14.17 -7.56
C GLY A 185 4.15 15.27 -6.49
N GLU A 186 5.29 15.95 -6.34
CA GLU A 186 5.51 16.96 -5.31
C GLU A 186 4.87 18.32 -5.62
N ASN A 187 3.54 18.38 -5.53
CA ASN A 187 2.79 19.63 -5.64
C ASN A 187 1.64 19.66 -4.62
N VAL A 188 0.94 20.80 -4.54
CA VAL A 188 -0.18 21.00 -3.61
C VAL A 188 -1.28 19.94 -3.81
N VAL A 189 -1.49 19.46 -5.03
CA VAL A 189 -2.48 18.40 -5.30
C VAL A 189 -2.01 17.07 -4.71
N GLY A 190 -0.72 16.73 -4.87
CA GLY A 190 -0.08 15.58 -4.22
C GLY A 190 -0.20 15.64 -2.70
N ASP A 191 0.10 16.80 -2.09
CA ASP A 191 -0.03 16.99 -0.63
C ASP A 191 -1.46 16.73 -0.13
N ILE A 192 -2.46 17.27 -0.84
CA ILE A 192 -3.89 17.07 -0.52
C ILE A 192 -4.25 15.59 -0.67
N LEU A 193 -3.81 14.92 -1.75
CA LEU A 193 -4.06 13.50 -1.95
C LEU A 193 -3.42 12.67 -0.84
N THR A 194 -2.18 12.97 -0.45
CA THR A 194 -1.49 12.32 0.68
C THR A 194 -2.24 12.45 2.00
N PHE A 195 -2.80 13.63 2.27
CA PHE A 195 -3.69 13.82 3.41
C PHE A 195 -4.98 12.99 3.31
N LEU A 196 -5.59 12.92 2.12
CA LEU A 196 -6.77 12.09 1.87
C LEU A 196 -6.48 10.59 2.01
N ILE A 197 -5.27 10.12 1.67
CA ILE A 197 -4.83 8.74 1.93
C ILE A 197 -4.90 8.46 3.43
N ALA A 198 -4.41 9.38 4.27
CA ALA A 198 -4.44 9.21 5.72
C ALA A 198 -5.88 9.13 6.27
N ILE A 199 -6.79 9.98 5.79
CA ILE A 199 -8.21 9.96 6.18
C ILE A 199 -8.86 8.64 5.75
N MET A 200 -8.74 8.28 4.47
CA MET A 200 -9.38 7.07 3.95
C MET A 200 -8.79 5.80 4.56
N GLY A 201 -7.47 5.76 4.75
CA GLY A 201 -6.79 4.68 5.44
C GLY A 201 -7.31 4.49 6.86
N MET A 202 -7.53 5.58 7.61
CA MET A 202 -8.11 5.52 8.95
C MET A 202 -9.54 4.96 8.94
N ILE A 203 -10.38 5.39 7.98
CA ILE A 203 -11.74 4.87 7.83
C ILE A 203 -11.72 3.34 7.58
N ILE A 204 -10.81 2.87 6.73
CA ILE A 204 -10.63 1.44 6.45
C ILE A 204 -10.10 0.70 7.69
N ALA A 205 -9.07 1.24 8.35
CA ALA A 205 -8.47 0.64 9.54
C ALA A 205 -9.50 0.46 10.68
N LEU A 206 -10.37 1.45 10.88
CA LEU A 206 -11.47 1.40 11.86
C LEU A 206 -12.56 0.38 11.49
N GLY A 207 -12.64 -0.03 10.22
CA GLY A 207 -13.54 -1.10 9.79
C GLY A 207 -14.93 -0.66 9.38
N TYR A 208 -15.10 0.62 9.05
CA TYR A 208 -16.31 1.11 8.39
C TYR A 208 -16.54 0.40 7.05
N PHE A 209 -15.44 0.08 6.37
CA PHE A 209 -15.42 -0.82 5.23
C PHE A 209 -15.11 -2.23 5.72
N GLN A 210 -16.06 -3.14 5.56
CA GLN A 210 -15.93 -4.56 5.91
C GLN A 210 -15.73 -5.37 4.62
N PRO A 211 -14.48 -5.62 4.20
CA PRO A 211 -14.21 -6.37 2.98
C PRO A 211 -14.60 -7.83 3.13
N TYR A 212 -15.25 -8.33 2.08
CA TYR A 212 -15.66 -9.71 1.89
C TYR A 212 -16.44 -10.25 3.08
N LYS A 213 -17.61 -9.64 3.34
CA LYS A 213 -18.61 -10.27 4.22
C LYS A 213 -18.81 -11.69 3.72
N GLN A 214 -18.42 -12.68 4.53
CA GLN A 214 -18.75 -14.07 4.23
C GLN A 214 -20.27 -14.15 4.24
N GLU A 215 -20.87 -14.49 3.09
CA GLU A 215 -22.24 -14.96 3.10
C GLU A 215 -22.26 -16.20 3.99
N VAL A 216 -22.94 -16.10 5.12
CA VAL A 216 -23.28 -17.27 5.92
C VAL A 216 -24.22 -18.06 5.02
N GLU A 217 -23.76 -19.21 4.50
CA GLU A 217 -24.65 -20.16 3.86
C GLU A 217 -25.73 -20.53 4.90
N GLU A 218 -26.94 -20.02 4.72
CA GLU A 218 -28.16 -20.45 5.43
C GLU A 218 -28.64 -21.80 4.90
#